data_AF-A0A7C5G1P5-F1
#
_entry.id   AF-A0A7C5G1P5-F1
#
_cell.length_a   1.000
_cell.length_b   1.000
_cell.length_c   1.000
_cell.angle_alpha   90.00
_cell.angle_beta   90.00
_cell.angle_gamma   90.00
#
_symmetry.space_group_name_H-M   'P 1'
#
loop_
_entity.id
_entity.type
_entity.pdbx_description
1 polymer ?
#
loop_
_entity_poly.entity_id
_entity_poly.type
_entity_poly.pdbx_seq_one_letter_code
_entity_poly.pdbx_strand_id
1 'polypeptide(L)'
;MQIRQIRTLSIILAALSLGVSCAGSVCIPLDLKRDSVDADLICVGRIAVSKASSRADEKPSTLVAEVRIDRVLKGDAEPGSTIRVTYPYGQQHFFGYDLVLLKKQGDFHTFSRNECSIPVSDIAYSEYRKSNDAIANLRWEMINSLHSDSGSVVANAIEQRGVLSPSDIEEHLRPRTADPDLRVRALALGACVSAGLDAQVVPALETVEKMAADPQTAESGALLALTRDLRRAQLKPSMADTLAAKLKSGSVVVRRLASFMLRQAKAESVVPHLKSALNDSDSEVRYNAVVGLALVADDKGHVPSMDKSAEDEQQYIDYWKKWTPK
;
A
#
# COMPACT_ATOMS: atom_id res chain seq x y z
N MET A 1 -23.81 -1.48 57.56
CA MET A 1 -24.63 -0.66 56.64
C MET A 1 -23.71 0.32 55.93
N GLN A 2 -23.05 -0.06 54.83
CA GLN A 2 -23.48 0.15 53.42
C GLN A 2 -23.88 1.62 53.17
N ILE A 3 -23.03 2.49 52.61
CA ILE A 3 -22.59 2.61 51.20
C ILE A 3 -23.75 2.54 50.22
N ARG A 4 -24.06 3.66 49.55
CA ARG A 4 -24.17 3.75 48.08
C ARG A 4 -24.28 5.20 47.60
N GLN A 5 -23.18 5.64 46.98
CA GLN A 5 -23.13 6.77 46.06
C GLN A 5 -24.08 6.48 44.87
N ILE A 6 -24.95 7.43 44.53
CA ILE A 6 -25.69 7.44 43.28
C ILE A 6 -24.91 8.32 42.31
N ARG A 7 -24.30 7.68 41.30
CA ARG A 7 -23.70 8.32 40.13
C ARG A 7 -24.83 8.77 39.21
N THR A 8 -24.97 10.08 39.00
CA THR A 8 -25.84 10.62 37.95
C THR A 8 -25.03 10.76 36.65
N LEU A 9 -25.66 10.29 35.59
CA LEU A 9 -25.18 10.07 34.23
C LEU A 9 -24.76 11.40 33.56
N SER A 10 -23.47 11.59 33.25
CA SER A 10 -23.03 12.64 32.33
C SER A 10 -23.13 12.10 30.90
N ILE A 11 -24.22 12.46 30.23
CA ILE A 11 -24.40 12.30 28.78
C ILE A 11 -23.47 13.32 28.12
N ILE A 12 -22.34 12.87 27.58
CA ILE A 12 -21.52 13.70 26.68
C ILE A 12 -22.20 13.66 25.31
N LEU A 13 -23.01 14.68 25.06
CA LEU A 13 -23.51 15.06 23.76
C LEU A 13 -22.32 15.63 22.96
N ALA A 14 -21.67 14.79 22.15
CA ALA A 14 -20.65 15.26 21.21
C ALA A 14 -21.36 16.09 20.13
N ALA A 15 -21.17 17.40 20.19
CA ALA A 15 -21.70 18.35 19.24
C ALA A 15 -21.21 18.02 17.82
N LEU A 16 -22.16 17.73 16.93
CA LEU A 16 -22.00 17.85 15.49
C LEU A 16 -21.58 19.29 15.17
N SER A 17 -20.36 19.49 14.68
CA SER A 17 -20.03 20.63 13.82
C SER A 17 -19.96 20.15 12.37
N LEU A 18 -21.10 20.24 11.69
CA LEU A 18 -21.18 20.16 10.23
C LEU A 18 -20.78 21.52 9.62
N GLY A 19 -19.95 21.45 8.57
CA GLY A 19 -19.70 22.52 7.61
C GLY A 19 -18.25 23.03 7.66
N VAL A 20 -17.35 22.73 6.72
CA VAL A 20 -17.55 22.60 5.27
C VAL A 20 -16.83 21.33 4.77
N SER A 21 -17.63 20.38 4.30
CA SER A 21 -17.18 19.31 3.41
C SER A 21 -16.84 19.97 2.07
N CYS A 22 -15.56 20.24 1.83
CA CYS A 22 -15.08 20.29 0.45
C CYS A 22 -15.33 18.90 -0.11
N ALA A 23 -16.23 18.80 -1.09
CA ALA A 23 -16.54 17.58 -1.82
C ALA A 23 -15.27 16.75 -1.99
N GLY A 24 -15.24 15.59 -1.33
CA GLY A 24 -14.09 14.72 -1.25
C GLY A 24 -13.67 14.32 -2.65
N SER A 25 -12.67 15.03 -3.17
CA SER A 25 -11.88 14.51 -4.27
C SER A 25 -11.23 13.26 -3.71
N VAL A 26 -11.68 12.09 -4.18
CA VAL A 26 -10.97 10.84 -3.92
C VAL A 26 -9.53 11.09 -4.38
N CYS A 27 -8.63 11.23 -3.43
CA CYS A 27 -7.23 11.46 -3.71
C CYS A 27 -6.70 10.14 -4.25
N ILE A 28 -6.67 10.01 -5.58
CA ILE A 28 -6.11 8.83 -6.24
C ILE A 28 -4.60 8.95 -6.08
N PRO A 29 -3.94 7.97 -5.43
CA PRO A 29 -2.50 8.00 -5.27
C PRO A 29 -1.80 8.17 -6.61
N LEU A 30 -0.72 8.96 -6.61
CA LEU A 30 0.15 9.12 -7.76
C LEU A 30 0.73 7.76 -8.19
N ASP A 31 0.66 7.46 -9.48
CA ASP A 31 1.22 6.25 -10.10
C ASP A 31 2.15 6.69 -11.24
N LEU A 32 3.45 6.56 -11.05
CA LEU A 32 4.45 7.02 -12.04
C LEU A 32 4.28 6.38 -13.43
N LYS A 33 3.81 5.14 -13.51
CA LYS A 33 3.64 4.46 -14.80
C LYS A 33 2.46 5.03 -15.56
N ARG A 34 1.34 5.29 -14.88
CA ARG A 34 0.13 5.89 -15.45
C ARG A 34 0.33 7.38 -15.74
N ASP A 35 0.82 8.12 -14.77
CA ASP A 35 0.75 9.59 -14.75
C ASP A 35 1.89 10.26 -15.52
N SER A 36 2.98 9.53 -15.77
CA SER A 36 4.07 10.02 -16.63
C SER A 36 3.66 10.22 -18.09
N VAL A 37 2.60 9.56 -18.56
CA VAL A 37 2.09 9.70 -19.93
C VAL A 37 1.64 11.14 -20.18
N ASP A 38 0.86 11.69 -19.26
CA ASP A 38 0.21 13.00 -19.37
C ASP A 38 1.14 14.18 -19.03
N ALA A 39 2.32 13.93 -18.47
CA ALA A 39 3.26 14.99 -18.09
C ALA A 39 4.06 15.47 -19.31
N ASP A 40 4.16 16.78 -19.52
CA ASP A 40 5.04 17.37 -20.55
C ASP A 40 6.49 17.42 -20.08
N LEU A 41 6.69 17.66 -18.77
CA LEU A 41 7.98 17.72 -18.11
C LEU A 41 7.94 16.86 -16.85
N ILE A 42 8.94 16.00 -16.68
CA ILE A 42 9.20 15.30 -15.42
C ILE A 42 10.60 15.64 -14.99
N CYS A 43 10.74 16.19 -13.80
CA CYS A 43 12.03 16.61 -13.27
C CYS A 43 12.13 16.33 -11.78
N VAL A 44 13.37 16.34 -11.32
CA VAL A 44 13.72 16.20 -9.91
C VAL A 44 14.50 17.43 -9.49
N GLY A 45 14.19 17.94 -8.30
CA GLY A 45 14.93 19.06 -7.76
C GLY A 45 14.37 19.63 -6.48
N ARG A 46 14.92 20.79 -6.10
CA ARG A 46 14.54 21.49 -4.87
C ARG A 46 13.32 22.34 -5.10
N ILE A 47 12.34 22.23 -4.20
CA ILE A 47 11.10 22.99 -4.26
C ILE A 47 11.08 24.04 -3.14
N ALA A 48 10.98 25.30 -3.53
CA ALA A 48 10.77 26.42 -2.63
C ALA A 48 9.36 26.98 -2.84
N VAL A 49 8.53 26.97 -1.80
CA VAL A 49 7.19 27.54 -1.87
C VAL A 49 7.25 29.03 -1.54
N SER A 50 6.85 29.86 -2.50
CA SER A 50 6.61 31.27 -2.25
C SER A 50 5.16 31.46 -1.78
N LYS A 51 4.95 32.26 -0.73
CA LYS A 51 3.58 32.64 -0.33
C LYS A 51 2.94 33.44 -1.46
N ALA A 52 1.74 33.07 -1.86
CA ALA A 52 0.96 33.86 -2.80
C ALA A 52 0.68 35.26 -2.21
N SER A 53 0.76 36.27 -3.07
CA SER A 53 0.27 37.61 -2.81
C SER A 53 -1.24 37.54 -2.57
N SER A 54 -1.69 37.82 -1.35
CA SER A 54 -3.08 38.19 -1.07
C SER A 54 -3.13 39.41 -0.17
N ARG A 55 -4.21 40.21 -0.28
CA ARG A 55 -4.58 41.19 0.75
C ARG A 55 -4.82 40.43 2.05
N ALA A 56 -4.48 41.05 3.18
CA ALA A 56 -4.22 40.43 4.48
C ALA A 56 -5.30 39.48 5.06
N ASP A 57 -6.50 39.38 4.48
CA ASP A 57 -7.64 38.64 5.05
C ASP A 57 -8.23 37.52 4.15
N GLU A 58 -7.70 37.28 2.94
CA GLU A 58 -8.15 36.18 2.07
C GLU A 58 -7.09 35.08 1.89
N LYS A 59 -7.49 33.81 2.11
CA LYS A 59 -6.65 32.66 1.75
C LYS A 59 -6.49 32.64 0.23
N PRO A 60 -5.26 32.56 -0.29
CA PRO A 60 -5.05 32.52 -1.73
C PRO A 60 -5.71 31.28 -2.33
N SER A 61 -6.35 31.41 -3.50
CA SER A 61 -6.91 30.27 -4.24
C SER A 61 -5.82 29.43 -4.92
N THR A 62 -4.69 30.06 -5.25
CA THR A 62 -3.54 29.44 -5.92
C THR A 62 -2.23 29.87 -5.26
N LEU A 63 -1.29 28.94 -5.15
CA LEU A 63 0.07 29.13 -4.67
C LEU A 63 1.07 29.02 -5.82
N VAL A 64 2.26 29.58 -5.61
CA VAL A 64 3.38 29.51 -6.56
C VAL A 64 4.58 28.87 -5.88
N ALA A 65 5.07 27.79 -6.48
CA ALA A 65 6.33 27.15 -6.11
C ALA A 65 7.39 27.42 -7.17
N GLU A 66 8.64 27.51 -6.74
CA GLU A 66 9.81 27.51 -7.60
C GLU A 66 10.49 26.16 -7.47
N VAL A 67 10.69 25.50 -8.62
CA VAL A 67 11.40 24.23 -8.69
C VAL A 67 12.75 24.49 -9.35
N ARG A 68 13.82 24.40 -8.57
CA ARG A 68 15.19 24.36 -9.10
C ARG A 68 15.44 22.95 -9.60
N ILE A 69 15.58 22.80 -10.91
CA ILE A 69 15.71 21.52 -11.59
C ILE A 69 17.16 21.05 -11.46
N ASP A 70 17.38 19.86 -10.94
CA ASP A 70 18.71 19.22 -10.94
C ASP A 70 18.78 18.07 -11.94
N ARG A 71 17.67 17.36 -12.16
CA ARG A 71 17.57 16.26 -13.14
C ARG A 71 16.28 16.37 -13.95
N VAL A 72 16.37 15.98 -15.22
CA VAL A 72 15.23 15.95 -16.15
C VAL A 72 15.01 14.53 -16.63
N LEU A 73 13.84 13.97 -16.32
CA LEU A 73 13.45 12.59 -16.63
C LEU A 73 12.52 12.50 -17.86
N LYS A 74 11.85 13.60 -18.23
CA LYS A 74 11.04 13.71 -19.45
C LYS A 74 10.93 15.18 -19.84
N GLY A 75 10.91 15.46 -21.14
CA GLY A 75 10.75 16.82 -21.66
C GLY A 75 12.04 17.63 -21.68
N ASP A 76 11.87 18.90 -22.02
CA ASP A 76 12.94 19.86 -22.28
C ASP A 76 13.03 20.90 -21.15
N ALA A 77 14.08 20.80 -20.36
CA ALA A 77 14.48 21.78 -19.38
C ALA A 77 16.00 21.66 -19.15
N GLU A 78 16.62 22.76 -18.74
CA GLU A 78 18.06 22.78 -18.45
C GLU A 78 18.29 22.48 -16.97
N PRO A 79 19.12 21.48 -16.62
CA PRO A 79 19.60 21.31 -15.25
C PRO A 79 20.24 22.60 -14.72
N GLY A 80 19.92 22.97 -13.49
CA GLY A 80 20.28 24.24 -12.85
C GLY A 80 19.27 25.36 -13.06
N SER A 81 18.35 25.25 -14.03
CA SER A 81 17.29 26.24 -14.23
C SER A 81 16.21 26.17 -13.15
N THR A 82 15.48 27.26 -12.96
CA THR A 82 14.34 27.35 -12.06
C THR A 82 13.07 27.58 -12.86
N ILE A 83 12.04 26.78 -12.59
CA ILE A 83 10.71 26.94 -13.18
C ILE A 83 9.69 27.32 -12.13
N ARG A 84 8.71 28.14 -12.53
CA ARG A 84 7.57 28.51 -11.68
C ARG A 84 6.41 27.58 -11.93
N VAL A 85 5.89 27.00 -10.85
CA VAL A 85 4.75 26.08 -10.87
C VAL A 85 3.60 26.67 -10.06
N THR A 86 2.43 26.75 -10.68
CA THR A 86 1.21 27.23 -10.00
C THR A 86 0.33 26.05 -9.61
N TYR A 87 -0.23 26.08 -8.40
CA TYR A 87 -1.07 25.00 -7.89
C TYR A 87 -2.17 25.49 -6.93
N PRO A 88 -3.32 24.82 -6.86
CA PRO A 88 -4.41 25.17 -5.93
C PRO A 88 -3.99 25.10 -4.45
N TYR A 89 -4.46 26.06 -3.66
CA TYR A 89 -4.27 26.06 -2.21
C TYR A 89 -4.94 24.84 -1.57
N GLY A 90 -4.23 24.17 -0.66
CA GLY A 90 -4.69 22.93 -0.02
C GLY A 90 -4.33 21.64 -0.77
N GLN A 91 -3.66 21.74 -1.92
CA GLN A 91 -2.95 20.59 -2.50
C GLN A 91 -1.64 20.30 -1.77
N GLN A 92 -1.15 19.07 -1.93
CA GLN A 92 -0.14 18.40 -1.10
C GLN A 92 1.15 19.21 -0.84
N HIS A 93 1.80 18.91 0.28
CA HIS A 93 3.03 19.57 0.74
C HIS A 93 4.27 18.97 0.09
N PHE A 94 5.16 19.83 -0.40
CA PHE A 94 6.49 19.43 -0.87
C PHE A 94 7.39 19.03 0.30
N PHE A 95 8.26 18.05 0.07
CA PHE A 95 9.17 17.53 1.09
C PHE A 95 10.58 18.11 0.97
N GLY A 96 10.80 18.99 -0.01
CA GLY A 96 11.99 19.79 -0.20
C GLY A 96 12.82 19.35 -1.40
N TYR A 97 12.99 18.04 -1.61
CA TYR A 97 13.68 17.46 -2.77
C TYR A 97 12.83 16.37 -3.40
N ASP A 98 12.12 16.74 -4.46
CA ASP A 98 11.04 15.91 -4.97
C ASP A 98 11.15 15.71 -6.49
N LEU A 99 10.61 14.59 -6.94
CA LEU A 99 10.25 14.33 -8.32
C LEU A 99 8.87 14.92 -8.57
N VAL A 100 8.73 15.74 -9.62
CA VAL A 100 7.46 16.39 -9.99
C VAL A 100 7.06 16.08 -11.43
N LEU A 101 5.74 15.99 -11.65
CA LEU A 101 5.13 15.74 -12.95
C LEU A 101 4.32 16.97 -13.37
N LEU A 102 4.74 17.63 -14.44
CA LEU A 102 4.26 18.95 -14.83
C LEU A 102 3.61 18.92 -16.21
N LYS A 103 2.54 19.71 -16.35
CA LYS A 103 1.94 20.09 -17.63
C LYS A 103 2.29 21.53 -17.95
N LYS A 104 2.56 21.80 -19.22
CA LYS A 104 2.83 23.14 -19.72
C LYS A 104 1.51 23.85 -20.05
N GLN A 105 1.31 25.04 -19.51
CA GLN A 105 0.17 25.91 -19.80
C GLN A 105 0.67 27.30 -20.19
N GLY A 106 0.84 27.51 -21.51
CA GLY A 106 1.46 28.73 -22.03
C GLY A 106 2.91 28.86 -21.52
N ASP A 107 3.17 29.94 -20.79
CA ASP A 107 4.50 30.27 -20.23
C ASP A 107 4.74 29.67 -18.84
N PHE A 108 3.72 29.05 -18.23
CA PHE A 108 3.79 28.51 -16.87
C PHE A 108 3.61 27.00 -16.85
N HIS A 109 4.02 26.38 -15.75
CA HIS A 109 3.78 24.96 -15.49
C HIS A 109 2.75 24.79 -14.37
N THR A 110 1.93 23.75 -14.49
CA THR A 110 1.02 23.29 -13.43
C THR A 110 1.31 21.83 -13.15
N PHE A 111 0.96 21.35 -11.95
CA PHE A 111 1.02 19.91 -11.71
C PHE A 111 0.01 19.17 -12.59
N SER A 112 0.40 17.98 -13.02
CA SER A 112 -0.45 17.09 -13.81
C SER A 112 -1.60 16.48 -13.00
N ARG A 113 -1.49 16.44 -11.66
CA ARG A 113 -2.47 15.92 -10.70
C ARG A 113 -2.51 16.75 -9.41
N ASN A 114 -3.42 16.41 -8.50
CA ASN A 114 -3.55 17.03 -7.17
C ASN A 114 -2.53 16.50 -6.14
N GLU A 115 -2.07 15.26 -6.30
CA GLU A 115 -0.84 14.76 -5.68
C GLU A 115 0.29 14.96 -6.69
N CYS A 116 1.30 15.72 -6.29
CA CYS A 116 2.09 16.50 -7.24
C CYS A 116 3.58 16.19 -7.20
N SER A 117 4.04 15.53 -6.14
CA SER A 117 5.45 15.33 -5.89
C SER A 117 5.71 14.05 -5.12
N ILE A 118 6.86 13.43 -5.38
CA ILE A 118 7.37 12.25 -4.66
C ILE A 118 8.71 12.65 -4.06
N PRO A 119 8.92 12.53 -2.73
CA PRO A 119 10.25 12.72 -2.17
C PRO A 119 11.21 11.67 -2.74
N VAL A 120 12.34 12.12 -3.25
CA VAL A 120 13.36 11.27 -3.87
C VAL A 120 14.74 11.59 -3.31
N SER A 121 15.72 10.75 -3.62
CA SER A 121 17.11 10.98 -3.17
C SER A 121 17.68 12.26 -3.81
N ASP A 122 18.35 13.08 -3.01
CA ASP A 122 19.11 14.24 -3.47
C ASP A 122 20.48 13.87 -4.06
N ILE A 123 20.98 12.68 -3.72
CA ILE A 123 22.16 12.06 -4.33
C ILE A 123 21.72 11.39 -5.64
N ALA A 124 22.39 11.71 -6.74
CA ALA A 124 22.16 11.06 -8.03
C ALA A 124 22.98 9.76 -8.14
N TYR A 125 22.36 8.71 -8.68
CA TYR A 125 23.06 7.47 -9.01
C TYR A 125 23.97 7.70 -10.21
N SER A 126 25.28 7.50 -10.04
CA SER A 126 26.31 7.89 -11.01
C SER A 126 26.25 7.12 -12.35
N GLU A 127 25.60 5.97 -12.38
CA GLU A 127 25.63 5.06 -13.53
C GLU A 127 24.57 5.38 -14.59
N TYR A 128 23.46 6.01 -14.22
CA TYR A 128 22.35 6.21 -15.14
C TYR A 128 22.48 7.50 -15.98
N ARG A 129 22.29 7.37 -17.29
CA ARG A 129 22.22 8.49 -18.23
C ARG A 129 20.81 8.63 -18.77
N LYS A 130 20.29 9.88 -18.79
CA LYS A 130 18.98 10.21 -19.37
C LYS A 130 18.83 9.57 -20.75
N SER A 131 17.71 8.88 -20.94
CA SER A 131 17.27 8.35 -22.23
C SER A 131 16.00 9.05 -22.70
N ASN A 132 15.56 8.77 -23.93
CA ASN A 132 14.26 9.23 -24.43
C ASN A 132 13.08 8.41 -23.85
N ASP A 133 13.37 7.35 -23.10
CA ASP A 133 12.35 6.53 -22.43
C ASP A 133 12.12 7.06 -21.00
N ALA A 134 10.99 7.76 -20.83
CA ALA A 134 10.60 8.32 -19.54
C ALA A 134 10.39 7.25 -18.46
N ILE A 135 9.88 6.06 -18.82
CA ILE A 135 9.67 4.97 -17.85
C ILE A 135 11.02 4.41 -17.41
N ALA A 136 11.97 4.26 -18.32
CA ALA A 136 13.34 3.88 -17.96
C ALA A 136 13.98 4.93 -17.02
N ASN A 137 13.81 6.22 -17.32
CA ASN A 137 14.34 7.29 -16.47
C ASN A 137 13.71 7.24 -15.05
N LEU A 138 12.39 7.06 -14.96
CA LEU A 138 11.66 6.95 -13.69
C LEU A 138 12.06 5.70 -12.90
N ARG A 139 12.20 4.55 -13.58
CA ARG A 139 12.70 3.30 -12.97
C ARG A 139 14.03 3.54 -12.27
N TRP A 140 14.98 4.18 -12.94
CA TRP A 140 16.30 4.46 -12.36
C TRP A 140 16.25 5.48 -11.23
N GLU A 141 15.39 6.49 -11.30
CA GLU A 141 15.21 7.43 -10.18
C GLU A 141 14.61 6.74 -8.95
N MET A 142 13.70 5.77 -9.14
CA MET A 142 13.19 4.96 -8.03
C MET A 142 14.28 4.04 -7.47
N ILE A 143 15.06 3.35 -8.32
CA ILE A 143 16.21 2.54 -7.88
C ILE A 143 17.20 3.40 -7.07
N ASN A 144 17.53 4.60 -7.53
CA ASN A 144 18.36 5.55 -6.79
C ASN A 144 17.78 5.86 -5.41
N SER A 145 16.48 6.16 -5.35
CA SER A 145 15.78 6.49 -4.11
C SER A 145 15.67 5.31 -3.13
N LEU A 146 15.66 4.06 -3.62
CA LEU A 146 15.71 2.86 -2.78
C LEU A 146 17.04 2.69 -2.02
N HIS A 147 18.10 3.34 -2.46
CA HIS A 147 19.41 3.36 -1.78
C HIS A 147 19.59 4.55 -0.84
N SER A 148 18.56 5.39 -0.65
CA SER A 148 18.61 6.48 0.31
C SER A 148 18.74 5.98 1.76
N ASP A 149 19.38 6.79 2.59
CA ASP A 149 19.39 6.60 4.05
C ASP A 149 18.08 7.05 4.71
N SER A 150 17.25 7.82 4.00
CA SER A 150 15.96 8.29 4.50
C SER A 150 14.88 7.22 4.29
N GLY A 151 14.40 6.63 5.38
CA GLY A 151 13.30 5.65 5.34
C GLY A 151 12.03 6.18 4.67
N SER A 152 11.77 7.50 4.78
CA SER A 152 10.66 8.14 4.06
C SER A 152 10.85 8.11 2.54
N VAL A 153 12.04 8.46 2.05
CA VAL A 153 12.37 8.42 0.61
C VAL A 153 12.29 6.98 0.10
N VAL A 154 12.86 6.03 0.84
CA VAL A 154 12.81 4.60 0.48
C VAL A 154 11.36 4.11 0.42
N ALA A 155 10.54 4.41 1.44
CA ALA A 155 9.13 3.99 1.45
C ALA A 155 8.34 4.54 0.26
N ASN A 156 8.52 5.82 -0.07
CA ASN A 156 7.85 6.44 -1.23
C ASN A 156 8.30 5.80 -2.54
N ALA A 157 9.59 5.48 -2.69
CA ALA A 157 10.09 4.78 -3.86
C ALA A 157 9.51 3.35 -3.98
N ILE A 158 9.30 2.64 -2.87
CA ILE A 158 8.64 1.32 -2.87
C ILE A 158 7.17 1.44 -3.27
N GLU A 159 6.46 2.47 -2.83
CA GLU A 159 5.06 2.69 -3.21
C GLU A 159 4.93 2.91 -4.73
N GLN A 160 5.96 3.44 -5.37
CA GLN A 160 6.07 3.61 -6.82
C GLN A 160 6.66 2.40 -7.56
N ARG A 161 6.74 1.22 -6.93
CA ARG A 161 7.27 -0.03 -7.52
C ARG A 161 6.69 -0.46 -8.88
N GLY A 162 5.58 0.13 -9.34
CA GLY A 162 4.98 -0.16 -10.64
C GLY A 162 5.89 0.14 -11.84
N VAL A 163 6.91 0.99 -11.68
CA VAL A 163 7.95 1.23 -12.70
C VAL A 163 9.16 0.29 -12.60
N LEU A 164 9.23 -0.54 -11.56
CA LEU A 164 10.31 -1.50 -11.35
C LEU A 164 10.00 -2.82 -12.06
N SER A 165 11.05 -3.45 -12.58
CA SER A 165 11.00 -4.82 -13.10
C SER A 165 11.17 -5.84 -11.97
N PRO A 166 10.80 -7.12 -12.19
CA PRO A 166 11.02 -8.17 -11.19
C PRO A 166 12.48 -8.31 -10.74
N SER A 167 13.46 -8.14 -11.65
CA SER A 167 14.88 -8.18 -11.29
C SER A 167 15.28 -7.03 -10.37
N ASP A 168 14.71 -5.83 -10.54
CA ASP A 168 14.99 -4.69 -9.65
C ASP A 168 14.44 -4.94 -8.25
N ILE A 169 13.27 -5.58 -8.16
CA ILE A 169 12.68 -5.95 -6.88
C ILE A 169 13.60 -6.95 -6.17
N GLU A 170 14.10 -7.95 -6.88
CA GLU A 170 15.00 -8.95 -6.31
C GLU A 170 16.38 -8.37 -5.92
N GLU A 171 16.93 -7.48 -6.73
CA GLU A 171 18.25 -6.88 -6.51
C GLU A 171 18.22 -5.78 -5.45
N HIS A 172 17.28 -4.84 -5.55
CA HIS A 172 17.29 -3.61 -4.75
C HIS A 172 16.26 -3.58 -3.61
N LEU A 173 15.13 -4.31 -3.71
CA LEU A 173 14.11 -4.34 -2.65
C LEU A 173 14.24 -5.50 -1.69
N ARG A 174 14.71 -6.66 -2.16
CA ARG A 174 14.93 -7.83 -1.28
C ARG A 174 15.82 -7.51 -0.07
N PRO A 175 16.92 -6.73 -0.16
CA PRO A 175 17.69 -6.34 1.02
C PRO A 175 16.88 -5.53 2.05
N ARG A 176 15.88 -4.76 1.59
CA ARG A 176 15.01 -3.94 2.44
C ARG A 176 13.94 -4.74 3.18
N THR A 177 13.78 -6.04 2.92
CA THR A 177 12.86 -6.88 3.71
C THR A 177 13.34 -7.14 5.15
N ALA A 178 14.58 -6.76 5.46
CA ALA A 178 15.16 -6.78 6.81
C ALA A 178 15.34 -5.38 7.41
N ASP A 179 14.83 -4.32 6.78
CA ASP A 179 15.05 -2.93 7.19
C ASP A 179 14.56 -2.68 8.64
N PRO A 180 15.30 -1.95 9.49
CA PRO A 180 14.87 -1.65 10.85
C PRO A 180 13.56 -0.84 10.91
N ASP A 181 13.28 0.01 9.92
CA ASP A 181 12.01 0.71 9.81
C ASP A 181 10.91 -0.27 9.37
N LEU A 182 9.91 -0.48 10.24
CA LEU A 182 8.80 -1.39 9.97
C LEU A 182 7.97 -0.98 8.76
N ARG A 183 7.86 0.32 8.47
CA ARG A 183 7.15 0.82 7.28
C ARG A 183 7.88 0.38 6.01
N VAL A 184 9.19 0.64 5.94
CA VAL A 184 10.04 0.24 4.80
C VAL A 184 10.02 -1.27 4.64
N ARG A 185 10.23 -2.00 5.74
CA ARG A 185 10.20 -3.46 5.77
C ARG A 185 8.89 -4.03 5.21
N ALA A 186 7.75 -3.55 5.70
CA ALA A 186 6.45 -4.04 5.29
C ALA A 186 6.18 -3.78 3.81
N LEU A 187 6.51 -2.58 3.33
CA LEU A 187 6.34 -2.23 1.92
C LEU A 187 7.25 -3.07 1.01
N ALA A 188 8.51 -3.28 1.40
CA ALA A 188 9.46 -4.12 0.67
C ALA A 188 9.03 -5.59 0.62
N LEU A 189 8.55 -6.13 1.74
CA LEU A 189 7.99 -7.49 1.81
C LEU A 189 6.77 -7.63 0.89
N GLY A 190 5.86 -6.67 0.90
CA GLY A 190 4.68 -6.68 0.01
C GLY A 190 5.06 -6.62 -1.47
N ALA A 191 6.07 -5.81 -1.82
CA ALA A 191 6.60 -5.72 -3.17
C ALA A 191 7.22 -7.06 -3.63
N CYS A 192 8.06 -7.68 -2.78
CA CYS A 192 8.69 -8.97 -3.08
C CYS A 192 7.66 -10.10 -3.23
N VAL A 193 6.67 -10.16 -2.34
CA VAL A 193 5.58 -11.15 -2.42
C VAL A 193 4.78 -10.97 -3.71
N SER A 194 4.45 -9.72 -4.07
CA SER A 194 3.73 -9.42 -5.32
C SER A 194 4.53 -9.80 -6.57
N ALA A 195 5.86 -9.78 -6.48
CA ALA A 195 6.76 -10.22 -7.54
C ALA A 195 7.00 -11.75 -7.58
N GLY A 196 6.38 -12.52 -6.68
CA GLY A 196 6.49 -13.99 -6.66
C GLY A 196 7.68 -14.53 -5.88
N LEU A 197 8.31 -13.73 -5.02
CA LEU A 197 9.38 -14.19 -4.13
C LEU A 197 8.76 -14.89 -2.92
N ASP A 198 8.34 -16.15 -3.11
CA ASP A 198 7.62 -16.96 -2.11
C ASP A 198 8.34 -17.05 -0.75
N ALA A 199 9.68 -17.01 -0.74
CA ALA A 199 10.50 -17.01 0.47
C ALA A 199 10.20 -15.83 1.42
N GLN A 200 9.63 -14.73 0.90
CA GLN A 200 9.30 -13.54 1.68
C GLN A 200 7.91 -13.60 2.33
N VAL A 201 7.10 -14.62 2.04
CA VAL A 201 5.75 -14.77 2.61
C VAL A 201 5.78 -14.95 4.13
N VAL A 202 6.70 -15.77 4.65
CA VAL A 202 6.80 -16.01 6.09
C VAL A 202 7.25 -14.74 6.84
N PRO A 203 8.34 -14.05 6.44
CA PRO A 203 8.70 -12.75 7.00
C PRO A 203 7.59 -11.69 6.89
N ALA A 204 6.82 -11.70 5.80
CA ALA A 204 5.66 -10.82 5.61
C ALA A 204 4.58 -11.07 6.66
N LEU A 205 4.21 -12.34 6.89
CA LEU A 205 3.20 -12.70 7.91
C LEU A 205 3.69 -12.36 9.33
N GLU A 206 4.97 -12.54 9.62
CA GLU A 206 5.58 -12.16 10.92
C GLU A 206 5.60 -10.64 11.11
N THR A 207 5.84 -9.88 10.04
CA THR A 207 5.76 -8.42 10.07
C THR A 207 4.31 -7.95 10.27
N VAL A 208 3.33 -8.60 9.63
CA VAL A 208 1.90 -8.34 9.88
C VAL A 208 1.56 -8.58 11.35
N GLU A 209 2.00 -9.70 11.94
CA GLU A 209 1.77 -10.00 13.35
C GLU A 209 2.32 -8.91 14.25
N LYS A 210 3.58 -8.53 14.04
CA LYS A 210 4.25 -7.48 14.81
C LYS A 210 3.53 -6.14 14.71
N MET A 211 3.16 -5.73 13.50
CA MET A 211 2.51 -4.44 13.27
C MET A 211 1.07 -4.40 13.80
N ALA A 212 0.32 -5.50 13.64
CA ALA A 212 -1.05 -5.58 14.14
C ALA A 212 -1.13 -5.59 15.69
N ALA A 213 -0.06 -6.01 16.37
CA ALA A 213 0.03 -5.98 17.82
C ALA A 213 0.34 -4.60 18.39
N ASP A 214 0.87 -3.67 17.59
CA ASP A 214 1.24 -2.32 18.01
C ASP A 214 0.18 -1.30 17.53
N PRO A 215 -0.54 -0.61 18.43
CA PRO A 215 -1.54 0.40 18.08
C PRO A 215 -1.05 1.49 17.14
N GLN A 216 0.24 1.85 17.18
CA GLN A 216 0.79 2.89 16.29
C GLN A 216 0.87 2.42 14.84
N THR A 217 1.00 1.11 14.61
CA THR A 217 1.18 0.53 13.28
C THR A 217 -0.01 -0.30 12.80
N ALA A 218 -0.94 -0.65 13.69
CA ALA A 218 -2.13 -1.46 13.40
C ALA A 218 -3.07 -0.80 12.37
N GLU A 219 -3.10 0.52 12.33
CA GLU A 219 -3.90 1.30 11.35
C GLU A 219 -3.03 1.93 10.24
N SER A 220 -1.74 1.55 10.18
CA SER A 220 -0.83 2.14 9.19
C SER A 220 -1.18 1.72 7.77
N GLY A 221 -1.02 2.67 6.83
CA GLY A 221 -1.17 2.39 5.39
C GLY A 221 -0.22 1.29 4.89
N ALA A 222 0.95 1.14 5.50
CA ALA A 222 1.91 0.10 5.16
C ALA A 222 1.43 -1.31 5.54
N LEU A 223 0.79 -1.48 6.70
CA LEU A 223 0.17 -2.75 7.07
C LEU A 223 -0.98 -3.10 6.11
N LEU A 224 -1.84 -2.12 5.80
CA LEU A 224 -2.92 -2.31 4.82
C LEU A 224 -2.38 -2.69 3.43
N ALA A 225 -1.29 -2.06 2.98
CA ALA A 225 -0.63 -2.39 1.72
C ALA A 225 -0.06 -3.82 1.73
N LEU A 226 0.67 -4.21 2.78
CA LEU A 226 1.26 -5.54 2.92
C LEU A 226 0.19 -6.64 2.94
N THR A 227 -0.87 -6.46 3.73
CA THR A 227 -1.98 -7.43 3.81
C THR A 227 -2.72 -7.57 2.48
N ARG A 228 -2.92 -6.47 1.75
CA ARG A 228 -3.47 -6.48 0.39
C ARG A 228 -2.57 -7.25 -0.58
N ASP A 229 -1.26 -7.02 -0.53
CA ASP A 229 -0.29 -7.68 -1.41
C ASP A 229 -0.24 -9.19 -1.14
N LEU A 230 -0.25 -9.61 0.14
CA LEU A 230 -0.37 -11.02 0.53
C LEU A 230 -1.66 -11.68 0.00
N ARG A 231 -2.80 -10.99 0.09
CA ARG A 231 -4.08 -11.51 -0.44
C ARG A 231 -4.11 -11.59 -1.97
N ARG A 232 -3.27 -10.85 -2.68
CA ARG A 232 -3.17 -10.88 -4.15
C ARG A 232 -2.09 -11.83 -4.67
N ALA A 233 -1.26 -12.37 -3.78
CA ALA A 233 -0.17 -13.25 -4.14
C ALA A 233 -0.68 -14.55 -4.79
N GLN A 234 -0.12 -14.90 -5.94
CA GLN A 234 -0.38 -16.17 -6.61
C GLN A 234 0.63 -17.20 -6.13
N LEU A 235 0.36 -17.79 -4.95
CA LEU A 235 1.29 -18.72 -4.33
C LEU A 235 1.24 -20.11 -4.97
N LYS A 236 2.41 -20.73 -5.08
CA LYS A 236 2.56 -22.10 -5.56
C LYS A 236 1.93 -23.10 -4.56
N PRO A 237 1.36 -24.22 -5.03
CA PRO A 237 0.83 -25.27 -4.15
C PRO A 237 1.85 -25.81 -3.13
N SER A 238 3.15 -25.75 -3.42
CA SER A 238 4.23 -26.13 -2.51
C SER A 238 4.27 -25.30 -1.21
N MET A 239 3.64 -24.14 -1.17
CA MET A 239 3.52 -23.30 0.03
C MET A 239 2.44 -23.77 1.01
N ALA A 240 1.66 -24.79 0.65
CA ALA A 240 0.51 -25.26 1.45
C ALA A 240 0.87 -25.55 2.91
N ASP A 241 1.93 -26.34 3.16
CA ASP A 241 2.32 -26.71 4.52
C ASP A 241 2.86 -25.52 5.32
N THR A 242 3.59 -24.63 4.65
CA THR A 242 4.08 -23.38 5.26
C THR A 242 2.93 -22.49 5.71
N LEU A 243 1.90 -22.32 4.88
CA LEU A 243 0.71 -21.55 5.24
C LEU A 243 -0.14 -22.26 6.30
N ALA A 244 -0.25 -23.59 6.22
CA ALA A 244 -0.97 -24.38 7.20
C ALA A 244 -0.36 -24.26 8.61
N ALA A 245 0.97 -24.17 8.72
CA ALA A 245 1.62 -23.90 9.99
C ALA A 245 1.18 -22.55 10.60
N LYS A 246 0.91 -21.55 9.76
CA LYS A 246 0.47 -20.21 10.20
C LYS A 246 -1.00 -20.15 10.63
N LEU A 247 -1.81 -21.18 10.34
CA LEU A 247 -3.13 -21.36 10.96
C LEU A 247 -3.06 -21.60 12.48
N LYS A 248 -1.89 -21.90 13.04
CA LYS A 248 -1.69 -22.06 14.49
C LYS A 248 -1.16 -20.79 15.18
N SER A 249 -1.04 -19.67 14.45
CA SER A 249 -0.56 -18.40 15.02
C SER A 249 -1.53 -17.89 16.11
N GLY A 250 -0.97 -17.29 17.17
CA GLY A 250 -1.75 -16.57 18.17
C GLY A 250 -2.45 -15.33 17.59
N SER A 251 -1.89 -14.74 16.53
CA SER A 251 -2.47 -13.60 15.83
C SER A 251 -3.61 -14.02 14.90
N VAL A 252 -4.82 -13.53 15.21
CA VAL A 252 -6.01 -13.76 14.37
C VAL A 252 -5.83 -13.21 12.95
N VAL A 253 -5.12 -12.09 12.79
CA VAL A 253 -4.86 -11.48 11.48
C VAL A 253 -4.00 -12.41 10.62
N VAL A 254 -2.99 -13.06 11.20
CA VAL A 254 -2.16 -14.05 10.50
C VAL A 254 -2.96 -15.28 10.12
N ARG A 255 -3.80 -15.83 11.02
CA ARG A 255 -4.65 -16.99 10.70
C ARG A 255 -5.63 -16.70 9.57
N ARG A 256 -6.22 -15.50 9.54
CA ARG A 256 -7.11 -15.04 8.46
C ARG A 256 -6.38 -14.95 7.13
N LEU A 257 -5.16 -14.40 7.11
CA LEU A 257 -4.35 -14.36 5.89
C LEU A 257 -3.96 -15.76 5.41
N ALA A 258 -3.47 -16.61 6.31
CA ALA A 258 -3.08 -17.98 5.98
C ALA A 258 -4.25 -18.78 5.39
N SER A 259 -5.43 -18.75 6.04
CA SER A 259 -6.63 -19.42 5.54
C SER A 259 -7.10 -18.86 4.20
N PHE A 260 -7.05 -17.54 4.01
CA PHE A 260 -7.37 -16.91 2.74
C PHE A 260 -6.43 -17.35 1.61
N MET A 261 -5.13 -17.44 1.89
CA MET A 261 -4.11 -17.83 0.91
C MET A 261 -4.22 -19.32 0.55
N LEU A 262 -4.50 -20.18 1.53
CA LEU A 262 -4.83 -21.60 1.30
C LEU A 262 -6.09 -21.75 0.43
N ARG A 263 -7.13 -20.96 0.68
CA ARG A 263 -8.35 -20.91 -0.15
C ARG A 263 -8.04 -20.56 -1.61
N GLN A 264 -7.08 -19.65 -1.87
CA GLN A 264 -6.70 -19.27 -3.23
C GLN A 264 -5.91 -20.35 -3.98
N ALA A 265 -5.26 -21.28 -3.28
CA ALA A 265 -4.44 -22.32 -3.91
C ALA A 265 -5.24 -23.30 -4.77
N LYS A 266 -6.53 -23.53 -4.43
CA LYS A 266 -7.47 -24.38 -5.20
C LYS A 266 -6.89 -25.75 -5.58
N ALA A 267 -6.11 -26.35 -4.69
CA ALA A 267 -5.42 -27.62 -4.90
C ALA A 267 -5.90 -28.67 -3.90
N GLU A 268 -6.00 -29.93 -4.30
CA GLU A 268 -6.38 -31.02 -3.38
C GLU A 268 -5.43 -31.14 -2.18
N SER A 269 -4.16 -30.79 -2.36
CA SER A 269 -3.15 -30.79 -1.30
C SER A 269 -3.49 -29.89 -0.10
N VAL A 270 -4.36 -28.88 -0.27
CA VAL A 270 -4.79 -28.01 0.84
C VAL A 270 -6.01 -28.53 1.61
N VAL A 271 -6.67 -29.59 1.13
CA VAL A 271 -7.90 -30.12 1.75
C VAL A 271 -7.73 -30.47 3.23
N PRO A 272 -6.67 -31.19 3.67
CA PRO A 272 -6.49 -31.49 5.10
C PRO A 272 -6.36 -30.22 5.95
N HIS A 273 -5.67 -29.21 5.42
CA HIS A 273 -5.41 -27.94 6.10
C HIS A 273 -6.68 -27.10 6.21
N LEU A 274 -7.48 -27.03 5.15
CA LEU A 274 -8.79 -26.36 5.15
C LEU A 274 -9.77 -27.08 6.09
N LYS A 275 -9.79 -28.42 6.11
CA LYS A 275 -10.62 -29.18 7.07
C LYS A 275 -10.25 -28.88 8.52
N SER A 276 -8.97 -28.73 8.83
CA SER A 276 -8.51 -28.31 10.15
C SER A 276 -9.06 -26.92 10.51
N ALA A 277 -8.95 -25.97 9.59
CA ALA A 277 -9.41 -24.59 9.76
C ALA A 277 -10.93 -24.43 9.98
N LEU A 278 -11.75 -25.45 9.64
CA LEU A 278 -13.18 -25.47 10.01
C LEU A 278 -13.44 -25.46 11.52
N ASN A 279 -12.42 -25.75 12.34
CA ASN A 279 -12.51 -25.73 13.80
C ASN A 279 -11.85 -24.49 14.44
N ASP A 280 -11.42 -23.50 13.64
CA ASP A 280 -10.82 -22.28 14.19
C ASP A 280 -11.86 -21.49 15.00
N SER A 281 -11.41 -20.76 16.02
CA SER A 281 -12.27 -19.92 16.84
C SER A 281 -12.75 -18.68 16.09
N ASP A 282 -12.02 -18.24 15.07
CA ASP A 282 -12.35 -17.08 14.25
C ASP A 282 -13.26 -17.44 13.06
N SER A 283 -14.36 -16.69 12.89
CA SER A 283 -15.36 -16.94 11.85
C SER A 283 -14.85 -16.68 10.43
N GLU A 284 -13.96 -15.71 10.21
CA GLU A 284 -13.39 -15.45 8.88
C GLU A 284 -12.47 -16.61 8.45
N VAL A 285 -11.73 -17.22 9.39
CA VAL A 285 -10.95 -18.43 9.14
C VAL A 285 -11.83 -19.60 8.74
N ARG A 286 -12.93 -19.85 9.47
CA ARG A 286 -13.89 -20.92 9.14
C ARG A 286 -14.57 -20.68 7.80
N TYR A 287 -14.97 -19.44 7.51
CA TYR A 287 -15.53 -19.05 6.22
C TYR A 287 -14.56 -19.32 5.07
N ASN A 288 -13.29 -18.91 5.20
CA ASN A 288 -12.26 -19.18 4.19
C ASN A 288 -12.07 -20.69 3.95
N ALA A 289 -12.14 -21.50 5.01
CA ALA A 289 -12.08 -22.95 4.91
C ALA A 289 -13.26 -23.55 4.12
N VAL A 290 -14.50 -23.15 4.46
CA VAL A 290 -15.72 -23.56 3.74
C VAL A 290 -15.63 -23.23 2.26
N VAL A 291 -15.32 -21.98 1.93
CA VAL A 291 -15.19 -21.53 0.53
C VAL A 291 -14.04 -22.25 -0.17
N GLY A 292 -12.92 -22.49 0.52
CA GLY A 292 -11.77 -23.20 -0.06
C GLY A 292 -12.12 -24.63 -0.44
N LEU A 293 -12.81 -25.36 0.44
CA LEU A 293 -13.23 -26.73 0.17
C LEU A 293 -14.24 -26.79 -0.98
N ALA A 294 -15.18 -25.85 -1.03
CA ALA A 294 -16.13 -25.72 -2.14
C ALA A 294 -15.44 -25.46 -3.49
N LEU A 295 -14.41 -24.60 -3.50
CA LEU A 295 -13.63 -24.32 -4.70
C LEU A 295 -12.81 -25.53 -5.18
N VAL A 296 -12.23 -26.31 -4.27
CA VAL A 296 -11.49 -27.54 -4.61
C VAL A 296 -12.44 -28.61 -5.14
N ALA A 297 -13.64 -28.74 -4.58
CA ALA A 297 -14.65 -29.71 -5.00
C ALA A 297 -15.43 -29.32 -6.28
N ASP A 298 -15.23 -28.10 -6.80
CA ASP A 298 -16.07 -27.46 -7.81
C ASP A 298 -17.58 -27.46 -7.45
N ASP A 299 -17.89 -27.36 -6.16
CA ASP A 299 -19.25 -27.38 -5.63
C ASP A 299 -19.78 -25.96 -5.42
N LYS A 300 -20.21 -25.35 -6.53
CA LYS A 300 -20.75 -23.97 -6.53
C LYS A 300 -22.00 -23.80 -5.67
N GLY A 301 -22.74 -24.88 -5.41
CA GLY A 301 -23.94 -24.85 -4.55
C GLY A 301 -23.61 -24.62 -3.07
N HIS A 302 -22.39 -24.95 -2.67
CA HIS A 302 -21.91 -24.85 -1.28
C HIS A 302 -20.84 -23.77 -1.09
N VAL A 303 -20.83 -22.75 -1.95
CA VAL A 303 -20.10 -21.49 -1.75
C VAL A 303 -21.08 -20.46 -1.15
N PRO A 304 -21.16 -20.30 0.18
CA PRO A 304 -22.03 -19.29 0.78
C PRO A 304 -21.49 -17.88 0.54
N SER A 305 -22.38 -16.88 0.52
CA SER A 305 -21.99 -15.51 0.82
C SER A 305 -21.54 -15.41 2.28
N MET A 306 -20.80 -14.35 2.65
CA MET A 306 -20.43 -14.16 4.05
C MET A 306 -21.65 -14.08 4.97
N ASP A 307 -22.69 -13.35 4.56
CA ASP A 307 -23.93 -13.21 5.34
C ASP A 307 -24.62 -14.56 5.55
N LYS A 308 -24.80 -15.34 4.48
CA LYS A 308 -25.40 -16.67 4.55
C LYS A 308 -24.54 -17.65 5.36
N SER A 309 -23.22 -17.54 5.24
CA SER A 309 -22.31 -18.35 6.05
C SER A 309 -22.38 -18.00 7.53
N ALA A 310 -22.75 -16.78 7.89
CA ALA A 310 -22.90 -16.37 9.29
C ALA A 310 -24.22 -16.88 9.89
N GLU A 311 -25.29 -16.91 9.08
CA GLU A 311 -26.61 -17.43 9.48
C GLU A 311 -26.60 -18.95 9.70
N ASP A 312 -26.06 -19.71 8.73
CA ASP A 312 -26.11 -21.18 8.70
C ASP A 312 -24.72 -21.83 8.85
N GLU A 313 -23.81 -21.19 9.58
CA GLU A 313 -22.38 -21.56 9.62
C GLU A 313 -22.15 -23.05 9.92
N GLN A 314 -22.85 -23.57 10.92
CA GLN A 314 -22.68 -24.96 11.36
C GLN A 314 -23.10 -25.96 10.29
N GLN A 315 -24.13 -25.65 9.49
CA GLN A 315 -24.58 -26.52 8.41
C GLN A 315 -23.49 -26.70 7.34
N TYR A 316 -22.85 -25.61 6.94
CA TYR A 316 -21.74 -25.64 5.99
C TYR A 316 -20.53 -26.38 6.56
N ILE A 317 -20.19 -26.12 7.83
CA ILE A 317 -19.09 -26.82 8.52
C ILE A 317 -19.33 -28.33 8.58
N ASP A 318 -20.53 -28.76 8.96
CA ASP A 318 -20.86 -30.18 9.10
C ASP A 318 -20.85 -30.92 7.75
N TYR A 319 -21.32 -30.25 6.69
CA TYR A 319 -21.22 -30.76 5.32
C TYR A 319 -19.75 -31.00 4.93
N TRP A 320 -18.91 -29.97 5.07
CA TRP A 320 -17.51 -30.03 4.63
C TRP A 320 -16.61 -30.90 5.50
N LYS A 321 -16.97 -31.12 6.78
CA LYS A 321 -16.30 -32.12 7.63
C LYS A 321 -16.50 -33.55 7.12
N LYS A 322 -17.72 -33.86 6.65
CA LYS A 322 -18.09 -35.19 6.14
C LYS A 322 -17.63 -35.43 4.70
N TRP A 323 -17.54 -34.38 3.90
CA TRP A 323 -17.08 -34.47 2.52
C TRP A 323 -15.69 -35.11 2.41
N THR A 324 -15.51 -36.01 1.45
CA THR A 324 -14.22 -36.64 1.12
C THR A 324 -13.90 -36.37 -0.35
N PRO A 325 -12.67 -35.92 -0.68
CA PRO A 325 -12.25 -35.81 -2.08
C PRO A 325 -12.30 -37.19 -2.77
N LYS A 326 -12.52 -37.18 -4.08
CA LYS A 326 -12.64 -38.38 -4.91
C LYS A 326 -11.27 -38.98 -5.27
#